data_AF-A0A367ZM62-F1
#
_entry.id   AF-A0A367ZM62-F1
#
_cell.length_a   1.000
_cell.length_b   1.000
_cell.length_c   1.000
_cell.angle_alpha   90.00
_cell.angle_beta   90.00
_cell.angle_gamma   90.00
#
_symmetry.space_group_name_H-M   'P 1'
#
loop_
_entity.id
_entity.type
_entity.pdbx_description
1 polymer ?
#
loop_
_entity_poly.entity_id
_entity_poly.type
_entity_poly.pdbx_seq_one_letter_code
_entity_poly.pdbx_strand_id
1 'polypeptide(L)' 'MERGCAPFAPHLLYTRFLDDGKTSEREAGIACGLTFMESCDEVWVFTGEGLSDGMRREVDHARRLGKPVIELEVM' A
#
# COMPACT_ATOMS: atom_id res chain seq x y z
N MET A 1 9.11 14.39 3.57
CA MET A 1 7.81 15.09 3.70
C MET A 1 7.81 16.41 2.89
N GLU A 2 8.42 16.44 1.71
CA GLU A 2 8.74 17.71 1.03
C GLU A 2 7.70 18.16 0.00
N ARG A 3 6.64 17.37 -0.23
CA ARG A 3 5.61 17.66 -1.24
C ARG A 3 4.27 18.12 -0.66
N GLY A 4 4.20 18.40 0.65
CA GLY A 4 2.96 18.78 1.33
C GLY A 4 1.93 17.64 1.47
N CYS A 5 2.33 16.40 1.18
CA CYS A 5 1.51 15.20 1.33
C CYS A 5 1.61 14.63 2.75
N ALA A 6 0.58 13.87 3.16
CA ALA A 6 0.59 13.04 4.37
C ALA A 6 0.78 11.56 3.98
N PRO A 7 2.02 11.07 3.80
CA PRO A 7 2.26 9.72 3.33
C PRO A 7 1.87 8.68 4.38
N PHE A 8 1.24 7.61 3.93
CA PHE A 8 0.94 6.44 4.74
C PHE A 8 1.51 5.20 4.05
N ALA A 9 2.39 4.48 4.74
CA ALA A 9 3.01 3.25 4.26
C ALA A 9 2.55 2.07 5.14
N PRO A 10 1.49 1.34 4.77
CA PRO A 10 0.91 0.26 5.59
C PRO A 10 1.96 -0.79 5.97
N HIS A 11 2.82 -1.16 5.02
CA HIS A 11 3.85 -2.18 5.21
C HIS A 11 4.96 -1.77 6.20
N LEU A 12 5.20 -0.48 6.43
CA LEU A 12 6.14 0.00 7.46
C LEU A 12 5.49 0.10 8.83
N LEU A 13 4.18 0.35 8.89
CA LEU A 13 3.45 0.54 10.14
C LEU A 13 2.91 -0.77 10.70
N TYR A 14 2.12 -1.51 9.91
CA TYR A 14 1.38 -2.66 10.40
C TYR A 14 2.28 -3.84 10.76
N THR A 15 3.39 -4.02 10.06
CA THR A 15 4.41 -5.04 10.38
C THR A 15 5.12 -4.80 11.72
N ARG A 16 4.92 -3.64 12.36
CA ARG A 16 5.42 -3.36 13.72
C ARG A 16 4.62 -4.08 14.81
N PHE A 17 3.41 -4.52 14.49
CA PHE A 17 2.51 -5.18 15.43
C PHE A 17 1.72 -6.37 14.84
N LEU A 18 1.89 -6.67 13.55
CA LEU A 18 1.40 -7.86 12.86
C LEU A 18 2.60 -8.66 12.31
N ASP A 19 2.53 -9.98 12.41
CA ASP A 19 3.51 -10.92 11.90
C ASP A 19 3.14 -11.38 10.48
N ASP A 20 3.91 -10.94 9.48
CA ASP A 20 3.68 -11.33 8.07
C ASP A 20 3.88 -12.83 7.82
N GLY A 21 4.60 -13.53 8.70
CA GLY A 21 4.78 -14.98 8.64
C GLY A 21 3.52 -15.76 9.02
N LYS A 22 2.54 -15.12 9.66
CA LYS A 22 1.25 -15.72 10.00
C LYS A 22 0.18 -15.24 9.03
N THR A 23 -0.37 -16.18 8.27
CA THR A 23 -1.37 -15.90 7.22
C THR A 23 -2.54 -15.02 7.70
N SER A 24 -3.07 -15.26 8.89
CA SER A 24 -4.19 -14.48 9.44
C SER A 24 -3.82 -13.02 9.75
N GLU A 25 -2.62 -12.79 10.28
CA GLU A 25 -2.15 -11.44 10.60
C GLU A 25 -1.74 -10.68 9.33
N ARG A 26 -1.13 -11.37 8.37
CA ARG A 26 -0.86 -10.83 7.03
C ARG A 26 -2.14 -10.36 6.32
N GLU A 27 -3.17 -11.20 6.27
CA GLU A 27 -4.44 -10.82 5.64
C GLU A 27 -5.14 -9.67 6.39
N ALA A 28 -5.03 -9.61 7.72
CA ALA A 28 -5.52 -8.47 8.49
C ALA A 28 -4.79 -7.16 8.13
N GLY A 29 -3.46 -7.21 7.99
CA GLY A 29 -2.65 -6.06 7.59
C GLY A 29 -3.02 -5.55 6.19
N ILE A 30 -3.21 -6.47 5.23
CA ILE A 30 -3.68 -6.13 3.88
C ILE A 30 -5.07 -5.50 3.94
N ALA A 31 -6.02 -6.11 4.67
CA ALA A 31 -7.37 -5.58 4.79
C ALA A 31 -7.38 -4.15 5.37
N CYS A 32 -6.60 -3.90 6.43
CA CYS A 32 -6.44 -2.56 6.99
C CYS A 32 -5.88 -1.57 5.96
N GLY A 33 -4.88 -1.97 5.17
CA GLY A 33 -4.28 -1.13 4.14
C GLY A 33 -5.28 -0.75 3.05
N LEU A 34 -6.07 -1.72 2.59
CA LEU A 34 -7.13 -1.50 1.61
C LEU A 34 -8.22 -0.56 2.15
N THR A 35 -8.68 -0.76 3.39
CA THR A 35 -9.68 0.15 3.99
C THR A 35 -9.14 1.57 4.18
N PHE A 36 -7.89 1.72 4.64
CA PHE A 36 -7.30 3.05 4.79
C PHE A 36 -7.17 3.77 3.44
N MET A 37 -6.84 3.04 2.38
CA MET A 37 -6.71 3.56 1.01
C MET A 37 -7.96 4.30 0.53
N GLU A 38 -9.17 3.90 0.97
CA GLU A 38 -10.42 4.60 0.64
C GLU A 38 -10.38 6.08 1.01
N SER A 39 -9.62 6.44 2.06
CA SER A 39 -9.44 7.83 2.53
C SER A 39 -8.29 8.58 1.85
N CYS A 40 -7.46 7.92 1.03
CA CYS A 40 -6.33 8.55 0.36
C CYS A 40 -6.73 9.28 -0.92
N ASP A 41 -6.09 10.40 -1.24
CA ASP A 41 -6.32 11.09 -2.52
C ASP A 41 -5.67 10.37 -3.71
N GLU A 42 -4.52 9.72 -3.49
CA GLU A 42 -3.71 9.05 -4.50
C GLU A 42 -2.87 7.91 -3.89
N VAL A 43 -2.38 7.01 -4.74
CA VAL A 43 -1.56 5.86 -4.35
C VAL A 43 -0.24 5.88 -5.11
N TRP A 44 0.87 5.78 -4.37
CA TRP A 44 2.21 5.83 -4.92
C TRP A 44 2.84 4.43 -4.81
N VAL A 45 3.37 3.94 -5.92
CA VAL A 45 3.84 2.56 -6.02
C VAL A 45 5.30 2.57 -6.46
N PHE A 46 6.17 2.05 -5.61
CA PHE A 46 7.59 1.88 -5.92
C PHE A 46 7.76 0.58 -6.69
N THR A 47 8.12 0.67 -7.97
CA THR A 47 8.14 -0.48 -8.91
C THR A 47 9.55 -1.04 -9.15
N GLY A 48 10.59 -0.44 -8.57
CA GLY A 48 12.00 -0.75 -8.87
C GLY A 48 12.40 -2.23 -8.71
N GLU A 49 11.86 -2.92 -7.70
CA GLU A 49 12.12 -4.37 -7.48
C GLU A 49 10.96 -5.27 -7.96
N GLY A 50 10.01 -4.70 -8.68
CA GLY A 50 8.74 -5.34 -9.03
C GLY A 50 7.71 -5.30 -7.90
N LEU A 51 6.51 -5.82 -8.18
CA LEU A 51 5.39 -5.82 -7.24
C LEU A 51 5.25 -7.21 -6.59
N SER A 52 5.03 -7.23 -5.27
CA SER A 52 4.55 -8.45 -4.60
C SER A 52 3.06 -8.70 -4.89
N ASP A 53 2.55 -9.88 -4.54
CA ASP A 53 1.11 -10.17 -4.66
C ASP A 53 0.25 -9.22 -3.82
N GLY A 54 0.74 -8.81 -2.63
CA GLY A 54 0.07 -7.82 -1.79
C GLY A 54 0.00 -6.45 -2.49
N MET A 55 1.12 -6.00 -3.04
CA MET A 55 1.17 -4.73 -3.78
C MET A 55 0.28 -4.75 -5.02
N ARG A 56 0.22 -5.87 -5.76
CA ARG A 56 -0.72 -6.03 -6.89
C ARG A 56 -2.18 -5.83 -6.45
N ARG A 57 -2.57 -6.46 -5.33
CA ARG A 57 -3.93 -6.33 -4.77
C ARG A 57 -4.25 -4.88 -4.40
N GLU A 58 -3.30 -4.17 -3.80
CA GLU A 58 -3.42 -2.75 -3.46
C GLU A 58 -3.57 -1.87 -4.71
N VAL A 59 -2.74 -2.08 -5.73
CA VAL A 59 -2.81 -1.33 -7.01
C VAL A 59 -4.15 -1.56 -7.70
N ASP A 60 -4.60 -2.80 -7.80
CA ASP A 60 -5.89 -3.12 -8.42
C ASP A 60 -7.06 -2.52 -7.63
N HIS A 61 -6.94 -2.43 -6.31
CA HIS A 61 -7.94 -1.78 -5.47
C HIS A 61 -7.98 -0.27 -5.69
N ALA A 62 -6.82 0.40 -5.73
CA ALA A 62 -6.73 1.83 -6.04
C ALA A 62 -7.40 2.16 -7.38
N ARG A 63 -7.14 1.33 -8.41
CA ARG A 63 -7.75 1.44 -9.73
C ARG A 63 -9.27 1.27 -9.68
N ARG A 64 -9.78 0.29 -8.91
CA ARG A 64 -11.24 0.10 -8.72
C ARG A 64 -11.90 1.30 -8.03
N LEU A 65 -11.20 1.97 -7.12
CA LEU A 65 -11.68 3.18 -6.44
C LEU A 65 -11.56 4.44 -7.32
N GLY A 66 -10.97 4.35 -8.51
CA GLY A 66 -10.71 5.49 -9.39
C GLY A 66 -9.64 6.45 -8.86
N LYS A 67 -8.78 6.00 -7.93
CA LYS A 67 -7.70 6.81 -7.36
C LYS A 67 -6.52 6.86 -8.34
N PRO A 68 -5.86 8.03 -8.51
CA PRO A 68 -4.61 8.12 -9.25
C PRO A 68 -3.56 7.16 -8.69
N VAL A 69 -2.92 6.40 -9.57
CA VAL A 69 -1.79 5.53 -9.25
C VAL A 69 -0.54 6.12 -9.88
N ILE A 70 0.40 6.55 -9.06
CA ILE A 70 1.68 7.13 -9.48
C ILE A 70 2.76 6.07 -9.31
N GLU A 71 3.30 5.59 -10.43
CA GLU A 71 4.40 4.64 -10.43
C GLU A 71 5.72 5.39 -10.32
N LEU A 72 6.55 4.97 -9.38
CA LEU A 72 7.87 5.53 -9.10
C LEU A 72 8.93 4.48 -9.36
N GLU A 73 9.69 4.67 -10.43
CA GLU A 73 10.96 3.97 -10.64
C GLU A 73 12.02 4.67 -9.79
N VAL A 74 12.36 4.04 -8.66
CA VAL A 74 13.50 4.49 -7.85
C VAL A 74 14.65 3.54 -8.16
N MET A 75 15.72 4.11 -8.72
CA MET A 75 16.97 3.44 -9.07
C MET A 75 17.80 3.09 -7.84
#